data_AF-A0A8J5G8H7-F1
#
_entry.id   AF-A0A8J5G8H7-F1
#
_cell.length_a   1.000
_cell.length_b   1.000
_cell.length_c   1.000
_cell.angle_alpha   90.00
_cell.angle_beta   90.00
_cell.angle_gamma   90.00
#
_symmetry.space_group_name_H-M   'P 1'
#
loop_
_entity.id
_entity.type
_entity.pdbx_description
1 polymer ?
#
loop_
_entity_poly.entity_id
_entity_poly.type
_entity_poly.pdbx_seq_one_letter_code
_entity_poly.pdbx_strand_id
1 'polypeptide(L)'
;MMVQFAHLDAVIGTMTLTADDLRKLKAMISSKEKNASFRCSDIVATHAYTWVSYVKARAPSAESTVHLVFAGNCRGRLQPTYPAEYFGNCIVTIFCEKADDLAGEDGVVVAARIIGEGIEQFKA
;
A
#
# COMPACT_ATOMS: atom_id res chain seq x y z
N MET A 1 -23.56 11.67 -3.21
CA MET A 1 -22.33 11.95 -3.98
C MET A 1 -22.35 11.07 -5.22
N MET A 2 -22.76 11.61 -6.36
CA MET A 2 -22.72 10.89 -7.63
C MET A 2 -21.26 10.77 -8.06
N VAL A 3 -20.73 9.54 -8.09
CA VAL A 3 -19.48 9.27 -8.81
C VAL A 3 -19.88 9.21 -10.28
N GLN A 4 -19.60 10.29 -11.00
CA GLN A 4 -19.73 10.34 -12.44
C GLN A 4 -18.63 9.43 -13.01
N PHE A 5 -18.99 8.21 -13.42
CA PHE A 5 -18.11 7.39 -14.23
C PHE A 5 -18.05 8.06 -15.61
N ALA A 6 -17.04 8.91 -15.82
CA ALA A 6 -16.58 9.20 -17.16
C ALA A 6 -16.35 7.85 -17.86
N HIS A 7 -16.73 7.73 -19.13
CA HIS A 7 -16.39 6.58 -19.94
C HIS A 7 -14.87 6.42 -19.91
N LEU A 8 -14.38 5.51 -19.09
CA LEU A 8 -12.96 5.27 -18.94
C LEU A 8 -12.53 4.45 -20.16
N ASP A 9 -11.79 5.06 -21.08
CA ASP A 9 -10.91 4.33 -22.00
C ASP A 9 -9.77 3.71 -21.17
N ALA A 10 -10.14 2.70 -20.38
CA ALA A 10 -9.25 1.99 -19.49
C ALA A 10 -8.85 0.66 -20.11
N VAL A 11 -7.55 0.41 -20.15
CA VAL A 11 -6.99 -0.90 -20.47
C VAL A 11 -6.66 -1.61 -19.17
N ILE A 12 -7.10 -2.86 -19.03
CA ILE A 12 -6.77 -3.72 -17.90
C ILE A 12 -5.64 -4.64 -18.31
N GLY A 13 -4.56 -4.64 -17.52
CA GLY A 13 -3.43 -5.55 -17.65
C GLY A 13 -3.12 -6.24 -16.33
N THR A 14 -2.57 -7.44 -16.41
CA THR A 14 -2.04 -8.17 -15.25
C THR A 14 -0.53 -8.08 -15.24
N MET A 15 0.05 -7.74 -14.10
CA MET A 15 1.49 -7.74 -13.87
C MET A 15 1.82 -8.74 -12.77
N THR A 16 2.91 -9.49 -12.94
CA THR A 16 3.35 -10.50 -11.97
C THR A 16 4.61 -10.02 -11.26
N LEU A 17 4.55 -9.90 -9.94
CA LEU A 17 5.74 -9.82 -9.09
C LEU A 17 6.09 -11.24 -8.64
N THR A 18 7.26 -11.73 -9.03
CA THR A 18 7.72 -13.06 -8.64
C THR A 18 8.22 -13.06 -7.19
N ALA A 19 8.41 -14.25 -6.63
CA ALA A 19 9.06 -14.40 -5.33
C ALA A 19 10.46 -13.76 -5.30
N ASP A 20 11.19 -13.80 -6.43
CA ASP A 20 12.52 -13.20 -6.55
C ASP A 20 12.45 -11.68 -6.57
N ASP A 21 11.46 -11.11 -7.25
CA ASP A 21 11.22 -9.67 -7.26
C ASP A 21 10.88 -9.18 -5.85
N LEU A 22 9.98 -9.88 -5.15
CA LEU A 22 9.62 -9.55 -3.77
C LEU A 22 10.81 -9.67 -2.82
N ARG A 23 11.65 -10.71 -2.96
CA ARG A 23 12.89 -10.83 -2.17
C ARG A 23 13.82 -9.64 -2.38
N LYS A 24 14.05 -9.24 -3.64
CA LYS A 24 14.90 -8.08 -3.98
C LYS A 24 14.29 -6.78 -3.46
N LEU A 25 13.00 -6.57 -3.64
CA LEU A 25 12.28 -5.39 -3.15
C LEU A 25 12.37 -5.28 -1.63
N LYS A 26 12.09 -6.36 -0.89
CA LYS A 26 12.17 -6.39 0.57
C LYS A 26 13.59 -6.13 1.06
N ALA A 27 14.59 -6.75 0.43
CA ALA A 27 15.99 -6.51 0.77
C ALA A 27 16.40 -5.05 0.56
N MET A 28 15.98 -4.44 -0.56
CA MET A 28 16.25 -3.02 -0.86
C MET A 28 15.56 -2.09 0.15
N ILE A 29 14.30 -2.36 0.49
CA ILE A 29 13.56 -1.57 1.48
C ILE A 29 14.23 -1.70 2.86
N SER A 30 14.49 -2.92 3.31
CA SER A 30 15.09 -3.19 4.62
C SER A 30 16.52 -2.69 4.76
N SER A 31 17.28 -2.52 3.68
CA SER A 31 18.64 -1.97 3.76
C SER A 31 18.66 -0.44 3.94
N LYS A 32 17.60 0.25 3.52
CA LYS A 32 17.47 1.71 3.59
C LYS A 32 16.60 2.16 4.77
N GLU A 33 15.67 1.32 5.22
CA GLU A 33 14.82 1.61 6.37
C GLU A 33 15.60 1.49 7.67
N LYS A 34 15.67 2.58 8.44
CA LYS A 34 16.51 2.69 9.64
C LYS A 34 15.78 2.25 10.91
N ASN A 35 14.46 2.15 10.86
CA ASN A 35 13.69 1.69 12.00
C ASN A 35 13.81 0.18 12.19
N ALA A 36 14.47 -0.25 13.28
CA ALA A 36 14.68 -1.65 13.61
C ALA A 36 13.37 -2.42 13.89
N SER A 37 12.27 -1.74 14.23
CA SER A 37 10.96 -2.39 14.40
C SER A 37 10.16 -2.51 13.11
N PHE A 38 10.59 -1.86 12.02
CA PHE A 38 9.90 -1.94 10.75
C PHE A 38 10.03 -3.33 10.13
N ARG A 39 8.90 -3.95 9.82
CA ARG A 39 8.84 -5.24 9.12
C ARG A 39 8.28 -5.05 7.72
N CYS A 40 9.12 -5.24 6.71
CA CYS A 40 8.68 -5.28 5.33
C CYS A 40 7.97 -6.61 5.02
N SER A 41 6.64 -6.62 5.05
CA SER A 41 5.84 -7.77 4.58
C SER A 41 5.69 -7.77 3.05
N ASP A 42 5.23 -8.89 2.48
CA ASP A 42 4.98 -8.96 1.03
C ASP A 42 3.89 -7.97 0.58
N ILE A 43 2.87 -7.75 1.43
CA ILE A 43 1.83 -6.74 1.21
C ILE A 43 2.46 -5.34 1.18
N VAL A 44 3.32 -5.01 2.14
CA VAL A 44 4.01 -3.71 2.20
C VAL A 44 4.86 -3.50 0.95
N ALA A 45 5.70 -4.47 0.58
CA ALA A 45 6.58 -4.37 -0.59
C ALA A 45 5.78 -4.23 -1.90
N THR A 46 4.72 -5.04 -2.06
CA THR A 46 3.87 -5.03 -3.26
C THR A 46 3.11 -3.71 -3.42
N HIS A 47 2.48 -3.22 -2.35
CA HIS A 47 1.71 -1.98 -2.39
C HIS A 47 2.63 -0.77 -2.58
N ALA A 48 3.80 -0.74 -1.92
CA ALA A 48 4.78 0.32 -2.10
C ALA A 48 5.25 0.40 -3.55
N TYR A 49 5.65 -0.73 -4.13
CA TYR A 49 6.10 -0.78 -5.53
C TYR A 49 4.99 -0.38 -6.51
N THR A 50 3.78 -0.91 -6.31
CA THR A 50 2.61 -0.61 -7.16
C THR A 50 2.24 0.87 -7.08
N TRP A 51 2.19 1.45 -5.87
CA TRP A 51 1.82 2.84 -5.67
C TRP A 51 2.81 3.79 -6.32
N VAL A 52 4.12 3.57 -6.12
CA VAL A 52 5.17 4.36 -6.77
C VAL A 52 5.11 4.21 -8.29
N SER A 53 4.91 2.99 -8.80
CA SER A 53 4.80 2.74 -10.24
C SER A 53 3.60 3.47 -10.84
N TYR A 54 2.46 3.48 -10.14
CA TYR A 54 1.27 4.21 -10.54
C TYR A 54 1.51 5.73 -10.55
N VAL A 55 2.13 6.28 -9.51
CA VAL A 55 2.46 7.70 -9.42
C VAL A 55 3.41 8.10 -10.55
N LYS A 56 4.45 7.29 -10.82
CA LYS A 56 5.37 7.50 -11.95
C LYS A 56 4.66 7.51 -13.30
N ALA A 57 3.73 6.58 -13.52
CA ALA A 57 2.97 6.49 -14.78
C ALA A 57 1.98 7.64 -14.97
N ARG A 58 1.38 8.13 -13.88
CA ARG A 58 0.42 9.24 -13.91
C ARG A 58 1.07 10.62 -13.93
N ALA A 59 2.31 10.73 -13.46
CA ALA A 59 3.09 11.97 -13.37
C ALA A 59 2.26 13.17 -12.87
N PRO A 60 1.68 13.09 -11.65
CA PRO A 60 0.91 14.19 -11.08
C PRO A 60 1.78 15.44 -10.87
N SER A 61 1.16 16.60 -10.66
CA SER A 61 1.92 17.81 -10.32
C SER A 61 2.68 17.63 -9.00
N ALA A 62 3.81 18.30 -8.86
CA ALA A 62 4.63 18.21 -7.65
C ALA A 62 3.91 18.66 -6.36
N GLU A 63 2.84 19.45 -6.50
CA GLU A 63 2.00 19.94 -5.40
C GLU A 63 0.82 19.00 -5.08
N SER A 64 0.65 17.91 -5.83
CA SER A 64 -0.47 16.98 -5.66
C SER A 64 -0.21 16.01 -4.51
N THR A 65 -1.16 15.92 -3.57
CA THR A 65 -1.21 14.80 -2.64
C THR A 65 -1.65 13.53 -3.37
N VAL A 66 -0.80 12.51 -3.35
CA VAL A 66 -1.13 11.17 -3.85
C VAL A 66 -1.63 10.31 -2.70
N HIS A 67 -2.59 9.44 -3.02
CA HIS A 67 -3.25 8.60 -2.03
C HIS A 67 -3.18 7.14 -2.46
N LEU A 68 -3.07 6.25 -1.47
CA LEU A 68 -3.25 4.82 -1.63
C LEU A 68 -4.26 4.35 -0.59
N VAL A 69 -5.26 3.60 -1.04
CA VAL A 69 -6.31 3.05 -0.18
C VAL A 69 -6.43 1.57 -0.45
N PHE A 70 -6.38 0.76 0.61
CA PHE A 70 -6.58 -0.68 0.51
C PHE A 70 -7.27 -1.24 1.76
N ALA A 71 -7.88 -2.41 1.62
CA ALA A 71 -8.62 -3.06 2.71
C ALA A 71 -7.70 -3.98 3.52
N GLY A 72 -7.77 -3.87 4.85
CA GLY A 72 -7.13 -4.79 5.80
C GLY A 72 -8.15 -5.71 6.47
N ASN A 73 -7.83 -7.00 6.63
CA ASN A 73 -8.67 -7.94 7.36
C ASN A 73 -8.54 -7.70 8.88
N CYS A 74 -9.66 -7.39 9.54
CA CYS A 74 -9.67 -7.08 10.98
C CYS A 74 -10.10 -8.24 11.90
N ARG A 75 -10.47 -9.41 11.35
CA ARG A 75 -11.10 -10.49 12.16
C ARG A 75 -10.28 -10.88 13.39
N GLY A 76 -8.97 -11.06 13.20
CA GLY A 76 -8.04 -11.42 14.27
C GLY A 76 -7.54 -10.26 15.12
N ARG A 77 -8.00 -9.03 14.88
CA ARG A 77 -7.59 -7.82 15.61
C ARG A 77 -8.67 -7.29 16.57
N LEU A 78 -9.94 -7.63 16.36
CA LEU A 78 -11.04 -7.23 17.25
C LEU A 78 -11.04 -8.03 18.57
N GLN A 79 -11.64 -7.48 19.62
CA GLN A 79 -11.91 -8.18 20.87
C GLN A 79 -13.43 -8.25 21.15
N PRO A 80 -14.05 -9.45 21.17
CA PRO A 80 -13.45 -10.76 20.85
C PRO A 80 -13.07 -10.89 19.37
N THR A 81 -12.12 -11.77 19.06
CA THR A 81 -11.74 -12.05 17.67
C THR A 81 -12.86 -12.79 16.94
N TYR A 82 -12.95 -12.59 15.63
CA TYR A 82 -13.87 -13.32 14.78
C TYR A 82 -13.21 -14.57 14.17
N PRO A 83 -13.94 -15.69 14.05
CA PRO A 83 -13.44 -16.89 13.41
C PRO A 83 -13.20 -16.68 11.90
N ALA A 84 -12.38 -17.54 11.29
CA ALA A 84 -12.09 -17.47 9.85
C ALA A 84 -13.35 -17.68 8.99
N GLU A 85 -14.31 -18.44 9.52
CA GLU A 85 -15.59 -18.79 8.92
C GLU A 85 -16.63 -17.67 9.03
N TYR A 86 -16.31 -16.54 9.68
CA TYR A 86 -17.23 -15.41 9.79
C TYR A 86 -17.64 -14.88 8.40
N PHE A 87 -18.91 -15.10 8.08
CA PHE A 87 -19.52 -14.80 6.77
C PHE A 87 -19.62 -13.30 6.47
N GLY A 88 -19.67 -12.45 7.50
CA GLY A 88 -19.78 -11.01 7.32
C GLY A 88 -18.47 -10.34 6.91
N ASN A 89 -18.56 -9.03 6.64
CA ASN A 89 -17.40 -8.19 6.40
C ASN A 89 -16.71 -7.82 7.72
N CYS A 90 -15.42 -8.08 7.82
CA CYS A 90 -14.54 -7.43 8.80
C CYS A 90 -13.33 -6.91 8.05
N ILE A 91 -13.49 -5.71 7.51
CA ILE A 91 -12.42 -4.98 6.84
C ILE A 91 -12.29 -3.60 7.45
N VAL A 92 -11.06 -3.11 7.51
CA VAL A 92 -10.73 -1.72 7.80
C VAL A 92 -10.10 -1.09 6.56
N THR A 93 -10.40 0.18 6.34
CA THR A 93 -9.74 0.97 5.32
C THR A 93 -8.38 1.42 5.85
N ILE A 94 -7.31 1.04 5.16
CA ILE A 94 -5.98 1.61 5.40
C ILE A 94 -5.80 2.72 4.38
N PHE A 95 -5.59 3.93 4.88
CA PHE A 95 -5.44 5.14 4.08
C PHE A 95 -4.02 5.66 4.22
N CYS A 96 -3.32 5.77 3.10
CA CYS A 96 -1.97 6.30 3.02
C CYS A 96 -1.97 7.52 2.10
N GLU A 97 -1.26 8.56 2.51
CA GLU A 97 -1.14 9.79 1.72
C GLU A 97 0.31 10.29 1.70
N LYS A 98 0.64 11.03 0.65
CA LYS A 98 1.93 11.72 0.53
C LYS A 98 1.76 12.99 -0.31
N ALA A 99 2.16 14.14 0.22
CA ALA A 99 2.04 15.45 -0.43
C ALA A 99 3.14 15.75 -1.45
N ASP A 100 4.38 15.29 -1.22
CA ASP A 100 5.52 15.56 -2.13
C ASP A 100 5.92 14.33 -2.96
N ASP A 101 6.88 14.52 -3.85
CA ASP A 101 7.32 13.55 -4.84
C ASP A 101 7.61 12.14 -4.28
N LEU A 102 6.70 11.21 -4.59
CA LEU A 102 6.86 9.77 -4.34
C LEU A 102 7.56 9.05 -5.52
N ALA A 103 7.76 9.73 -6.65
CA ALA A 103 8.46 9.20 -7.82
C ALA A 103 9.99 9.32 -7.74
N GLY A 104 10.52 9.99 -6.71
CA GLY A 104 11.96 10.09 -6.44
C GLY A 104 12.66 8.75 -6.17
N GLU A 105 13.99 8.81 -6.02
CA GLU A 105 14.87 7.63 -5.90
C GLU A 105 14.47 6.69 -4.75
N ASP A 106 14.15 7.26 -3.58
CA ASP A 106 13.76 6.50 -2.38
C ASP A 106 12.25 6.31 -2.23
N GLY A 107 11.47 6.62 -3.28
CA GLY A 107 10.01 6.61 -3.24
C GLY A 107 9.40 5.30 -2.74
N VAL A 108 9.98 4.15 -3.12
CA VAL A 108 9.50 2.82 -2.68
C VAL A 108 9.77 2.60 -1.19
N VAL A 109 10.89 3.08 -0.65
CA VAL A 109 11.21 2.96 0.78
C VAL A 109 10.25 3.84 1.58
N VAL A 110 10.04 5.08 1.13
CA VAL A 110 9.11 6.02 1.76
C VAL A 110 7.68 5.47 1.74
N ALA A 111 7.21 4.96 0.59
CA ALA A 111 5.90 4.32 0.47
C ALA A 111 5.77 3.13 1.43
N ALA A 112 6.78 2.25 1.48
CA ALA A 112 6.77 1.08 2.35
C ALA A 112 6.66 1.47 3.83
N ARG A 113 7.36 2.52 4.26
CA ARG A 113 7.26 3.07 5.61
C ARG A 113 5.86 3.58 5.94
N ILE A 114 5.29 4.44 5.07
CA ILE A 114 3.93 4.99 5.26
C ILE A 114 2.89 3.87 5.33
N ILE A 115 3.01 2.87 4.47
CA ILE A 115 2.09 1.71 4.44
C ILE A 115 2.25 0.87 5.72
N GLY A 116 3.49 0.62 6.16
CA GLY A 116 3.76 -0.10 7.41
C GLY A 116 3.16 0.63 8.62
N GLU A 117 3.37 1.95 8.71
CA GLU A 117 2.77 2.79 9.74
C GLU A 117 1.23 2.73 9.69
N GLY A 118 0.63 2.83 8.50
CA GLY A 118 -0.84 2.71 8.34
C GLY A 118 -1.40 1.36 8.77
N ILE A 119 -0.66 0.26 8.55
CA ILE A 119 -1.04 -1.08 9.00
C ILE A 119 -0.98 -1.20 10.54
N GLU A 120 0.02 -0.60 11.18
CA GLU A 120 0.22 -0.65 12.62
C GLU A 120 -0.69 0.32 13.40
N GLN A 121 -1.10 1.43 12.78
CA GLN A 121 -2.03 2.39 13.38
C GLN A 121 -3.42 1.79 13.65
N PHE A 122 -3.80 0.72 12.93
CA PHE A 122 -5.00 -0.03 13.26
C PHE A 122 -4.77 -0.92 14.49
N LYS A 123 -4.95 -0.32 15.66
CA LYS A 123 -5.18 -1.01 16.95
C LYS A 123 -6.69 -1.06 17.19
N ALA A 124 -7.23 -2.27 17.19
CA ALA A 124 -8.58 -2.57 17.65
C ALA A 124 -8.56 -3.00 19.12
#